data_AF-A0A433Y6E8-F1
#
_entry.id   AF-A0A433Y6E8-F1
#
_cell.length_a   1.000
_cell.length_b   1.000
_cell.length_c   1.000
_cell.angle_alpha   90.00
_cell.angle_beta   90.00
_cell.angle_gamma   90.00
#
_symmetry.space_group_name_H-M   'P 1'
#
loop_
_entity.id
_entity.type
_entity.pdbx_description
1 polymer ?
#
loop_
_entity_poly.entity_id
_entity_poly.type
_entity_poly.pdbx_seq_one_letter_code
_entity_poly.pdbx_strand_id
1 'polypeptide(L)' 'MFLKFKGDAALLSGYLDEVVFRSDEMVEAAIQYIEGLATRSTNIYMPYHITRIKETSFVEYNGEY' A
#
# COMPACT_ATOMS: atom_id res chain seq x y z
N MET A 1 -1.66 1.75 -2.41
CA MET A 1 -1.42 0.30 -2.33
C MET A 1 -1.86 -0.37 -3.63
N PHE A 2 -1.22 -1.48 -4.00
CA PHE A 2 -1.48 -2.21 -5.24
C PHE A 2 -1.35 -3.72 -5.01
N LEU A 3 -2.33 -4.48 -5.50
CA LEU A 3 -2.37 -5.94 -5.40
C LEU A 3 -2.04 -6.57 -6.75
N LYS A 4 -1.04 -7.45 -6.78
CA LYS A 4 -0.63 -8.21 -7.98
C LYS A 4 -0.89 -9.69 -7.78
N PHE A 5 -1.48 -10.32 -8.78
CA PHE A 5 -1.62 -11.78 -8.87
C PHE A 5 -0.66 -12.35 -9.91
N LYS A 6 -0.08 -13.52 -9.62
CA LYS A 6 0.74 -14.31 -10.55
C LYS A 6 0.50 -15.80 -10.29
N GLY A 7 -0.37 -16.42 -11.10
CA GLY A 7 -0.82 -17.79 -10.86
C GLY A 7 -1.51 -17.89 -9.50
N ASP A 8 -1.05 -18.82 -8.67
CA ASP A 8 -1.56 -19.05 -7.30
C ASP A 8 -0.84 -18.22 -6.24
N ALA A 9 -0.10 -17.18 -6.64
CA ALA A 9 0.59 -16.27 -5.72
C ALA A 9 0.04 -14.84 -5.85
N ALA A 10 0.10 -14.10 -4.75
CA ALA A 10 -0.25 -12.68 -4.70
C ALA A 10 0.85 -11.86 -4.00
N LEU A 11 0.98 -10.59 -4.34
CA LEU A 11 1.86 -9.64 -3.67
C LEU A 11 1.10 -8.33 -3.46
N LEU A 12 1.04 -7.88 -2.21
CA LEU A 12 0.54 -6.55 -1.87
C LEU A 12 1.73 -5.61 -1.68
N SER A 13 1.79 -4.53 -2.45
CA SER A 13 2.85 -3.53 -2.27
C SER A 13 2.35 -2.11 -2.42
N GLY A 14 3.11 -1.16 -1.88
CA GLY A 14 2.88 0.26 -2.10
C GLY A 14 3.21 1.11 -0.89
N TYR A 15 2.71 2.33 -0.93
CA TYR A 15 2.92 3.32 0.11
C TYR A 15 1.59 3.78 0.71
N LEU A 16 1.67 4.24 1.95
CA LEU A 16 0.60 4.87 2.71
C LEU A 16 1.08 6.22 3.21
N ASP A 17 0.20 7.22 3.19
CA ASP A 17 0.50 8.53 3.76
C ASP A 17 0.59 8.42 5.29
N GLU A 18 1.75 8.74 5.85
CA GLU A 18 2.02 8.71 7.29
C GLU A 18 1.15 9.71 8.09
N VAL A 19 0.67 10.79 7.45
CA VAL A 19 -0.24 11.76 8.07
C VAL A 19 -1.59 11.14 8.37
N VAL A 20 -2.03 10.21 7.51
CA VAL A 20 -3.30 9.49 7.62
C VAL A 20 -3.14 8.18 8.38
N PHE A 21 -2.13 7.37 8.03
CA PHE A 21 -1.87 6.05 8.61
C PHE A 21 -0.80 6.12 9.71
N ARG A 22 -1.24 6.53 10.90
CA ARG A 22 -0.34 6.90 12.00
C ARG A 22 0.13 5.74 12.86
N SER A 23 -0.65 4.66 12.95
CA SER A 23 -0.30 3.48 13.74
C SER A 23 -0.16 2.24 12.85
N ASP A 24 0.58 1.25 13.34
CA ASP A 24 0.70 -0.04 12.67
C ASP A 24 -0.66 -0.74 12.58
N GLU A 25 -1.53 -0.55 13.58
CA GLU A 25 -2.92 -1.06 13.56
C GLU A 25 -3.73 -0.53 12.37
N MET A 26 -3.55 0.74 11.99
CA MET A 26 -4.21 1.31 10.81
C MET A 26 -3.68 0.73 9.51
N VAL A 27 -2.38 0.43 9.46
CA VAL A 27 -1.74 -0.21 8.31
C VAL A 27 -2.26 -1.65 8.17
N GLU A 28 -2.27 -2.41 9.27
CA GLU A 28 -2.80 -3.78 9.31
C GLU A 28 -4.29 -3.82 8.94
N ALA A 29 -5.11 -2.90 9.45
CA ALA A 29 -6.52 -2.81 9.08
C ALA A 29 -6.71 -2.52 7.57
N ALA A 30 -5.84 -1.70 6.99
CA ALA A 30 -5.88 -1.40 5.55
C ALA A 30 -5.45 -2.60 4.69
N ILE A 31 -4.47 -3.38 5.14
CA ILE A 31 -4.05 -4.63 4.50
C ILE A 31 -5.21 -5.63 4.53
N GLN A 32 -5.80 -5.89 5.71
CA GLN A 32 -6.93 -6.80 5.88
C GLN A 32 -8.15 -6.39 5.03
N TYR A 33 -8.40 -5.08 4.92
CA TYR A 33 -9.46 -4.57 4.07
C TYR A 33 -9.23 -4.91 2.60
N ILE A 34 -8.01 -4.68 2.08
CA ILE A 34 -7.68 -5.04 0.69
C ILE A 34 -7.72 -6.55 0.47
N GLU A 35 -7.24 -7.34 1.42
CA GLU A 35 -7.35 -8.80 1.38
C GLU A 35 -8.81 -9.25 1.28
N GLY A 36 -9.70 -8.66 2.09
CA GLY A 36 -11.13 -8.97 2.07
C GLY A 36 -11.83 -8.61 0.76
N LEU A 37 -11.35 -7.59 0.04
CA LEU A 37 -11.87 -7.24 -1.29
C LEU A 37 -11.43 -8.22 -2.38
N ALA A 38 -10.30 -8.89 -2.19
CA ALA A 38 -9.76 -9.81 -3.15
C ALA A 38 -10.38 -11.21 -2.99
N THR A 39 -11.53 -11.47 -3.61
CA THR A 39 -12.17 -12.81 -3.60
C THR A 39 -11.25 -13.93 -4.14
N ARG A 40 -10.19 -13.56 -4.88
CA ARG A 40 -9.16 -14.48 -5.39
C ARG A 40 -8.01 -14.74 -4.42
N SER A 41 -7.85 -13.99 -3.33
CA SER A 41 -6.79 -14.20 -2.33
C SER A 41 -7.19 -15.19 -1.24
N THR A 42 -8.46 -15.64 -1.20
CA THR A 42 -8.92 -16.66 -0.26
C THR A 42 -8.12 -17.94 -0.52
N ASN A 43 -7.30 -18.37 0.44
CA ASN A 43 -6.32 -19.48 0.38
C ASN A 43 -5.00 -19.24 -0.36
N ILE A 44 -4.63 -18.00 -0.71
CA ILE A 44 -3.32 -17.69 -1.28
C ILE A 44 -2.43 -17.01 -0.23
N TYR A 45 -1.20 -17.50 -0.06
CA TYR A 45 -0.19 -16.79 0.73
C TYR A 45 0.16 -15.47 0.03
N MET A 46 -0.12 -14.35 0.68
CA MET A 46 0.09 -13.01 0.14
C MET A 46 1.09 -12.22 0.99
N PRO A 47 2.39 -12.29 0.67
CA PRO A 47 3.36 -11.38 1.27
C PRO A 47 3.01 -9.92 0.97
N TYR A 48 3.36 -9.04 1.91
CA TYR A 48 3.18 -7.60 1.75
C TYR A 48 4.48 -6.81 1.94
N HIS A 49 4.61 -5.72 1.19
CA HIS A 49 5.64 -4.70 1.38
C HIS A 49 4.99 -3.32 1.30
N ILE A 50 4.58 -2.82 2.47
CA ILE A 50 3.93 -1.51 2.63
C ILE A 50 4.87 -0.58 3.38
N THR A 51 5.10 0.61 2.82
CA THR A 51 5.93 1.65 3.44
C THR A 51 5.07 2.87 3.77
N ARG A 52 5.21 3.41 4.98
CA ARG A 52 4.64 4.72 5.32
C ARG A 52 5.56 5.81 4.78
N ILE A 53 5.01 6.75 4.03
CA ILE A 53 5.74 7.88 3.49
C ILE A 53 5.12 9.16 4.01
N LYS A 54 5.95 10.12 4.40
CA LYS A 54 5.54 11.49 4.65
C LYS A 54 5.81 12.29 3.38
N GLU A 55 4.76 12.72 2.69
CA GLU A 55 4.93 13.69 1.60
C GLU A 55 5.40 15.02 2.19
N THR A 56 6.71 15.26 2.15
CA THR A 56 7.29 16.57 2.40
C THR A 56 7.17 17.38 1.11
N SER A 57 6.00 18.01 0.95
CA SER A 57 5.68 19.14 0.07
C SER A 57 6.69 19.54 -1.02
N PHE A 58 6.26 19.36 -2.28
CA PHE A 58 6.52 20.15 -3.49
C PHE A 58 7.95 20.63 -3.79
N VAL A 59 8.53 20.10 -4.88
CA VAL A 59 9.53 20.85 -5.65
C VAL A 59 8.76 21.97 -6.37
N GLU A 60 8.87 23.19 -5.86
CA GLU A 60 8.46 24.38 -6.59
C GLU A 60 9.28 24.42 -7.89
N TYR A 61 8.61 24.15 -9.02
CA TYR A 61 9.25 24.25 -10.32
C TYR A 61 9.42 25.74 -10.63
N ASN A 62 10.60 26.29 -10.31
CA ASN A 62 10.91 27.72 -10.46
C ASN A 62 11.01 28.22 -11.91
N GLY A 63 10.57 27.43 -12.91
CA GLY A 63 10.28 27.94 -14.26
C GLY A 63 11.39 28.70 -14.99
N GLU A 64 12.65 28.68 -14.55
CA GLU A 64 13.73 29.41 -15.22
C GLU A 64 14.29 28.55 -16.37
N TYR A 65 13.90 28.92 -17.59
CA TYR A 65 14.55 28.59 -18.87
C TYR A 65 14.82 29.89 -19.63
#